data_AF-A0ABD5TPY1-F1
#
_entry.id   AF-A0ABD5TPY1-F1
#
_cell.length_a   1.000
_cell.length_b   1.000
_cell.length_c   1.000
_cell.angle_alpha   90.00
_cell.angle_beta   90.00
_cell.angle_gamma   90.00
#
_symmetry.space_group_name_H-M   'P 1'
#
loop_
_entity.id
_entity.type
_entity.pdbx_description
1 polymer ?
#
loop_
_entity_poly.entity_id
_entity_poly.type
_entity_poly.pdbx_seq_one_letter_code
_entity_poly.pdbx_strand_id
1 'polypeptide(L)' 'MVNLSTVVILVGVGLLFVPIPPVATILGAIVIVIGIVLKVLGR' A
#
# COMPACT_ATOMS: atom_id res chain seq x y z
N MET A 1 -3.06 -3.72 -31.30
CA MET A 1 -3.54 -4.79 -30.38
C MET A 1 -2.77 -4.62 -29.08
N VAL A 2 -3.44 -4.24 -27.99
CA VAL A 2 -2.81 -4.14 -26.66
C VAL A 2 -2.95 -5.51 -26.01
N ASN A 3 -1.83 -6.18 -25.74
CA ASN A 3 -1.84 -7.50 -25.12
C ASN A 3 -1.96 -7.34 -23.59
N LEU A 4 -2.59 -8.30 -22.91
CA LEU A 4 -2.74 -8.28 -21.45
C LEU A 4 -1.38 -8.12 -20.75
N SER A 5 -0.34 -8.75 -21.31
CA SER A 5 1.05 -8.60 -20.84
C SER A 5 1.55 -7.15 -20.94
N THR A 6 1.19 -6.43 -22.00
CA THR A 6 1.53 -5.00 -22.16
C THR A 6 0.86 -4.16 -21.08
N VAL A 7 -0.40 -4.47 -20.74
CA VAL A 7 -1.14 -3.79 -19.67
C VAL A 7 -0.50 -4.06 -18.30
N VAL A 8 -0.17 -5.33 -18.01
CA VAL A 8 0.46 -5.71 -16.74
C VAL A 8 1.83 -5.05 -16.56
N ILE A 9 2.63 -5.00 -17.63
CA ILE A 9 3.94 -4.33 -17.60
C ILE A 9 3.78 -2.83 -17.38
N LEU A 10 2.86 -2.17 -18.08
CA LEU A 10 2.58 -0.74 -17.90
C LEU A 10 2.09 -0.41 -16.48
N VAL A 11 1.21 -1.23 -15.92
CA VAL A 11 0.74 -1.08 -14.54
C VAL A 11 1.90 -1.31 -13.56
N GLY A 12 2.69 -2.36 -13.74
CA GLY A 12 3.87 -2.64 -12.91
C GLY A 12 4.88 -1.49 -12.91
N VAL A 13 5.20 -0.93 -14.08
CA VAL A 13 6.09 0.23 -14.21
C VAL A 13 5.48 1.48 -13.57
N GLY A 14 4.18 1.74 -13.78
CA GLY A 14 3.50 2.86 -13.12
C GLY A 14 3.54 2.74 -11.59
N LEU A 15 3.36 1.54 -11.05
CA LEU A 15 3.43 1.25 -9.62
C LEU A 15 4.83 1.41 -9.02
N LEU A 16 5.90 1.47 -9.82
CA LEU A 16 7.26 1.79 -9.33
C LEU A 16 7.42 3.28 -8.99
N PHE A 17 6.69 4.15 -9.69
CA PHE A 17 6.75 5.60 -9.50
C PHE A 17 5.73 6.13 -8.50
N VAL A 18 4.67 5.36 -8.26
CA VAL A 18 3.73 5.66 -7.18
C VAL A 18 4.24 4.95 -5.93
N PRO A 19 4.54 5.65 -4.82
CA PRO A 19 4.85 4.99 -3.54
C PRO A 19 3.71 4.05 -3.23
N ILE A 20 3.94 2.73 -3.34
CA ILE A 20 2.92 1.67 -3.49
C ILE A 20 1.70 2.01 -2.62
N PRO A 21 0.66 2.67 -3.17
CA PRO A 21 -0.41 3.23 -2.35
C PRO A 21 -1.08 2.15 -1.52
N PRO A 22 -1.35 0.95 -2.08
CA PRO A 22 -1.94 -0.12 -1.30
C PRO A 22 -1.07 -0.53 -0.10
N VAL A 23 0.25 -0.70 -0.30
CA VAL A 23 1.14 -1.18 0.76
C VAL A 23 1.38 -0.08 1.80
N ALA A 24 1.60 1.16 1.40
CA ALA A 24 1.76 2.29 2.31
C ALA A 24 0.47 2.55 3.12
N THR A 25 -0.70 2.43 2.49
CA THR A 25 -1.99 2.55 3.18
C THR A 25 -2.22 1.38 4.16
N ILE A 26 -1.90 0.14 3.78
CA ILE A 26 -2.02 -1.02 4.68
C ILE A 26 -1.07 -0.88 5.87
N LEU A 27 0.20 -0.55 5.63
CA LEU A 27 1.18 -0.36 6.69
C LEU A 27 0.80 0.82 7.60
N GLY A 28 0.35 1.94 7.02
CA GLY A 28 -0.14 3.09 7.78
C GLY A 28 -1.34 2.75 8.65
N ALA A 29 -2.32 2.00 8.13
CA ALA A 29 -3.46 1.54 8.89
C ALA A 29 -3.05 0.64 10.07
N ILE A 30 -2.13 -0.31 9.85
CA ILE A 30 -1.60 -1.20 10.89
C ILE A 30 -0.93 -0.38 12.01
N VAL A 31 -0.06 0.57 11.66
CA VAL A 31 0.65 1.42 12.63
C VAL A 31 -0.33 2.26 13.46
N ILE A 32 -1.37 2.83 12.82
CA ILE A 32 -2.42 3.59 13.52
C ILE A 32 -3.16 2.70 14.52
N VAL A 33 -3.57 1.49 14.11
CA VAL A 33 -4.28 0.53 14.99
C VAL A 33 -3.40 0.14 16.18
N ILE A 34 -2.14 -0.19 15.95
CA ILE A 34 -1.19 -0.53 17.02
C ILE A 34 -1.02 0.64 17.98
N GLY A 35 -0.83 1.86 17.48
CA GLY A 35 -0.70 3.06 18.30
C GLY A 35 -1.94 3.32 19.16
N ILE A 36 -3.14 3.08 18.64
CA ILE A 36 -4.39 3.17 19.39
C ILE A 36 -4.43 2.10 20.49
N VAL A 37 -4.12 0.83 20.17
CA VAL A 37 -4.11 -0.27 21.14
C VAL A 37 -3.13 0.00 22.27
N LEU A 38 -1.89 0.39 21.95
CA LEU A 38 -0.88 0.73 22.95
C LEU A 38 -1.31 1.93 23.80
N LYS A 39 -1.98 2.93 23.21
CA LYS A 39 -2.51 4.08 23.94
C LYS A 39 -3.67 3.73 24.86
N VAL A 40 -4.48 2.73 24.52
CA VAL A 40 -5.60 2.27 25.35
C VAL A 40 -5.10 1.32 26.44
N LEU A 41 -4.12 0.47 26.15
CA LEU A 41 -3.57 -0.52 27.08
C LEU A 41 -2.52 0.07 28.03
N GLY A 42 -1.79 1.09 27.59
CA GLY A 42 -0.80 1.83 28.38
C GLY A 42 -1.33 3.13 28.99
N ARG A 43 -2.64 3.39 28.87
CA ARG A 43 -3.36 4.33 29.71
C ARG A 43 -3.74 3.67 31.03
#